data_AF-A0A9W7ETZ9-F1
#
_entry.id   AF-A0A9W7ETZ9-F1
#
_cell.length_a   1.000
_cell.length_b   1.000
_cell.length_c   1.000
_cell.angle_alpha   90.00
_cell.angle_beta   90.00
_cell.angle_gamma   90.00
#
_symmetry.space_group_name_H-M   'P 1'
#
loop_
_entity.id
_entity.type
_entity.pdbx_description
1 polymer ?
#
loop_
_entity_poly.entity_id
_entity_poly.type
_entity_poly.pdbx_seq_one_letter_code
_entity_poly.pdbx_strand_id
1 'polypeptide(L)'
;MLVADATQKTKLWTTPDCLIVCLKRFNMGQRWKQKIGTKVEYPLTGFNVSEFLDEDSMQTKEECIYDLVGVVNHLGGISGGHYISYVNIKDFDGSGKKAKENWFGSGGNKGAEEKDVEGDEMEDGEWVEFDDERFEEIPNESVVNANAYVLFYRRRVMSKVNEAKYCS
;
A
#
# COMPACT_ATOMS: atom_id res chain seq x y z
N MET A 1 17.14 -44.34 -2.11
CA MET A 1 16.50 -43.12 -1.55
C MET A 1 15.25 -42.88 -2.36
N LEU A 2 14.07 -43.08 -1.79
CA LEU A 2 12.80 -42.82 -2.47
C LEU A 2 12.47 -41.34 -2.26
N VAL A 3 12.35 -40.60 -3.36
CA VAL A 3 11.79 -39.25 -3.35
C VAL A 3 10.28 -39.43 -3.44
N ALA A 4 9.55 -38.88 -2.46
CA ALA A 4 8.10 -38.82 -2.48
C ALA A 4 7.69 -37.36 -2.72
N ASP A 5 6.79 -37.14 -3.68
CA ASP A 5 6.25 -35.82 -3.93
C ASP A 5 5.22 -35.46 -2.87
N ALA A 6 5.29 -34.23 -2.36
CA ALA A 6 4.33 -33.68 -1.41
C ALA A 6 3.72 -32.40 -1.98
N THR A 7 2.43 -32.17 -1.68
CA THR A 7 1.73 -30.93 -2.04
C THR A 7 1.63 -30.03 -0.81
N GLN A 8 2.07 -28.78 -0.93
CA GLN A 8 1.97 -27.77 0.13
C GLN A 8 0.95 -26.71 -0.26
N LYS A 9 0.09 -26.32 0.68
CA LYS A 9 -0.83 -25.17 0.57
C LYS A 9 -0.61 -24.26 1.78
N THR A 10 -0.76 -22.95 1.58
CA THR A 10 -0.65 -21.95 2.65
C THR A 10 -1.92 -21.10 2.65
N LYS A 11 -2.55 -20.93 3.82
CA LYS A 11 -3.66 -20.03 4.06
C LYS A 11 -3.31 -19.09 5.21
N LEU A 12 -3.99 -17.94 5.31
CA LEU A 12 -3.80 -16.98 6.39
C LEU A 12 -4.69 -17.35 7.58
N TRP A 13 -4.11 -17.51 8.77
CA TRP A 13 -4.92 -17.73 9.97
C TRP A 13 -5.54 -16.44 10.48
N THR A 14 -4.72 -15.39 10.54
CA THR A 14 -5.12 -14.03 10.90
C THR A 14 -4.31 -13.04 10.08
N THR A 15 -4.82 -11.83 9.91
CA THR A 15 -4.18 -10.76 9.15
C THR A 15 -3.79 -9.61 10.10
N PRO A 16 -2.72 -8.84 9.79
CA PRO A 16 -2.27 -7.72 10.62
C PRO A 16 -3.02 -6.42 10.30
N ASP A 17 -3.00 -5.44 11.20
CA ASP A 17 -3.56 -4.10 10.92
C ASP A 17 -2.79 -3.34 9.83
N CYS A 18 -1.48 -3.61 9.72
CA CYS A 18 -0.63 -3.16 8.62
C CYS A 18 -0.13 -4.39 7.85
N LEU A 19 -0.62 -4.58 6.63
CA LEU A 19 -0.27 -5.67 5.74
C LEU A 19 0.82 -5.19 4.77
N ILE A 20 1.95 -5.89 4.76
CA ILE A 20 3.06 -5.63 3.84
C ILE A 20 3.09 -6.74 2.80
N VAL A 21 2.95 -6.38 1.53
CA VAL A 21 3.00 -7.32 0.40
C VAL A 21 4.27 -7.08 -0.40
N CYS A 22 5.18 -8.05 -0.36
CA CYS A 22 6.45 -8.00 -1.10
C CYS A 22 6.33 -8.75 -2.43
N LEU A 23 6.48 -8.03 -3.55
CA LEU A 23 6.50 -8.63 -4.88
C LEU A 23 7.89 -9.20 -5.18
N LYS A 24 8.00 -10.52 -5.31
CA LYS A 24 9.27 -11.21 -5.57
C LYS A 24 9.74 -11.00 -7.02
N ARG A 25 10.30 -9.83 -7.30
CA ARG A 25 10.71 -9.42 -8.64
C ARG A 25 12.10 -9.88 -9.06
N PHE A 26 12.97 -10.29 -8.14
CA PHE A 26 14.32 -10.70 -8.51
C PHE A 26 14.41 -12.22 -8.60
N ASN A 27 14.66 -12.71 -9.80
CA ASN A 27 15.01 -14.10 -10.02
C ASN A 27 16.53 -14.22 -10.13
N MET A 28 17.14 -14.82 -9.11
CA MET A 28 18.58 -15.10 -9.03
C MET A 28 18.87 -16.55 -9.42
N GLY A 29 18.33 -16.98 -10.56
CA GLY A 29 18.58 -18.31 -11.09
C GLY A 29 20.05 -18.53 -11.42
N GLN A 30 20.49 -19.80 -11.35
CA GLN A 30 21.87 -20.21 -11.64
C GLN A 30 22.33 -19.80 -13.06
N ARG A 31 21.40 -19.75 -14.02
CA ARG A 31 21.72 -19.52 -15.45
C ARG A 31 21.43 -18.09 -15.92
N TRP A 32 20.43 -17.43 -15.35
CA TRP A 32 20.03 -16.07 -15.72
C TRP A 32 19.56 -15.32 -14.48
N LYS A 33 20.06 -14.10 -14.31
CA LYS A 33 19.57 -13.16 -13.32
C LYS A 33 18.69 -12.15 -14.02
N GLN A 34 17.44 -12.00 -13.60
CA GLN A 34 16.55 -10.97 -14.18
C GLN A 34 15.61 -10.34 -13.15
N LYS A 35 15.33 -9.05 -13.36
CA LYS A 35 14.23 -8.36 -12.71
C LYS A 35 12.95 -8.63 -13.52
N ILE A 36 11.91 -9.08 -12.84
CA ILE A 36 10.58 -9.30 -13.40
C ILE A 36 9.86 -7.96 -13.47
N GLY A 37 9.74 -7.43 -14.69
CA GLY A 37 9.07 -6.15 -14.99
C GLY A 37 7.58 -6.26 -15.26
N THR A 38 6.95 -7.41 -14.98
CA THR A 38 5.50 -7.58 -15.17
C THR A 38 4.72 -6.62 -14.30
N LYS A 39 3.80 -5.85 -14.89
CA LYS A 39 2.87 -5.01 -14.13
C LYS A 39 1.94 -5.92 -13.33
N VAL A 40 1.87 -5.68 -12.03
CA VAL A 40 0.93 -6.35 -11.13
C VAL A 40 -0.16 -5.31 -10.84
N GLU A 41 -1.40 -5.65 -11.14
CA GLU A 41 -2.54 -4.82 -10.76
C GLU A 41 -2.83 -5.03 -9.27
N TYR A 42 -3.06 -3.94 -8.55
CA TYR A 42 -3.40 -3.98 -7.13
C TYR A 42 -4.39 -2.85 -6.80
N PRO A 43 -5.40 -3.13 -5.97
CA PRO A 43 -6.42 -2.15 -5.62
C PRO A 43 -5.87 -1.05 -4.70
N LEU A 44 -6.19 0.21 -5.00
CA LEU A 44 -5.84 1.33 -4.11
C LEU A 44 -6.71 1.34 -2.85
N THR A 45 -7.96 0.90 -2.98
CA THR A 45 -8.94 0.88 -1.90
C THR A 45 -9.74 -0.42 -1.90
N GLY A 46 -10.20 -0.85 -0.73
CA GLY A 46 -11.17 -1.95 -0.63
C GLY A 46 -10.57 -3.32 -0.94
N PHE A 47 -9.27 -3.50 -0.73
CA PHE A 47 -8.61 -4.80 -0.91
C PHE A 47 -9.13 -5.79 0.12
N ASN A 48 -9.95 -6.74 -0.32
CA ASN A 48 -10.51 -7.76 0.54
C ASN A 48 -9.61 -9.00 0.56
N VAL A 49 -8.92 -9.23 1.68
CA VAL A 49 -8.03 -10.39 1.86
C VAL A 49 -8.70 -11.61 2.49
N SER A 50 -10.01 -11.52 2.78
CA SER A 50 -10.75 -12.61 3.44
C SER A 50 -10.75 -13.91 2.63
N GLU A 51 -10.60 -13.83 1.30
CA GLU A 51 -10.50 -15.00 0.42
C GLU A 51 -9.25 -15.84 0.66
N PHE A 52 -8.21 -15.27 1.26
CA PHE A 52 -6.97 -15.96 1.58
C PHE A 52 -6.94 -16.52 3.00
N LEU A 53 -7.98 -16.25 3.80
CA LEU A 53 -8.09 -16.78 5.16
C LEU A 53 -8.36 -18.28 5.16
N ASP A 54 -7.93 -18.90 6.25
CA ASP A 54 -8.38 -20.23 6.61
C ASP A 54 -9.89 -20.22 6.93
N GLU A 55 -10.57 -21.31 6.60
CA GLU A 55 -12.01 -21.44 6.82
C GLU A 55 -12.35 -21.47 8.32
N ASP A 56 -11.40 -21.92 9.14
CA ASP A 56 -11.52 -21.95 10.60
C ASP A 56 -11.05 -20.63 11.26
N SER A 57 -10.70 -19.60 10.46
CA SER A 57 -10.34 -18.29 11.00
C SER A 57 -11.54 -17.62 11.67
N MET A 58 -11.30 -16.97 12.81
CA MET A 58 -12.32 -16.20 13.53
C MET A 58 -12.50 -14.78 13.00
N GLN A 59 -11.69 -14.32 12.04
CA GLN A 59 -11.80 -12.96 11.50
C GLN A 59 -12.99 -12.84 10.55
N THR A 60 -13.73 -11.74 10.65
CA THR A 60 -14.83 -11.48 9.72
C THR A 60 -14.30 -10.90 8.40
N LYS A 61 -15.13 -10.94 7.35
CA LYS A 61 -14.76 -10.38 6.05
C LYS A 61 -14.55 -8.87 6.13
N GLU A 62 -15.33 -8.20 6.95
CA GLU A 62 -15.30 -6.76 7.17
C GLU A 62 -14.00 -6.33 7.87
N GLU A 63 -13.46 -7.19 8.74
CA GLU A 63 -12.15 -7.00 9.39
C GLU A 63 -10.96 -7.22 8.45
N CYS A 64 -11.21 -7.63 7.20
CA CYS A 64 -10.17 -8.00 6.23
C CYS A 64 -10.17 -7.09 4.99
N ILE A 65 -10.69 -5.87 5.13
CA ILE A 65 -10.68 -4.86 4.09
C ILE A 65 -9.54 -3.87 4.36
N TYR A 66 -8.73 -3.65 3.33
CA TYR A 66 -7.53 -2.81 3.40
C TYR A 66 -7.54 -1.72 2.32
N ASP A 67 -6.92 -0.59 2.63
CA ASP A 67 -6.60 0.46 1.68
C ASP A 67 -5.08 0.60 1.56
N LEU A 68 -4.62 0.90 0.36
CA LEU A 68 -3.20 1.08 0.06
C LEU A 68 -2.75 2.43 0.58
N VAL A 69 -1.72 2.42 1.43
CA VAL A 69 -1.19 3.62 2.08
C VAL A 69 0.19 3.99 1.57
N GLY A 70 0.90 3.03 0.96
CA GLY A 70 2.23 3.26 0.43
C GLY A 70 2.68 2.23 -0.58
N VAL A 71 3.54 2.65 -1.50
CA VAL A 71 4.19 1.80 -2.49
C VAL A 71 5.67 2.14 -2.52
N VAL A 72 6.55 1.17 -2.30
CA VAL A 72 7.96 1.31 -2.62
C VAL A 72 8.17 0.79 -4.03
N ASN A 73 8.68 1.63 -4.92
CA ASN A 73 9.05 1.29 -6.28
C ASN A 73 10.56 1.04 -6.35
N HIS A 74 10.97 0.04 -7.11
CA HIS A 74 12.37 -0.16 -7.46
C HIS A 74 12.57 0.14 -8.94
N LEU A 75 13.30 1.19 -9.26
CA LEU A 75 13.72 1.57 -10.60
C LEU A 75 15.04 0.89 -10.96
N GLY A 76 15.32 0.70 -12.24
CA GLY A 76 16.56 0.04 -12.68
C GLY A 76 16.51 -1.49 -12.60
N GLY A 77 17.69 -2.12 -12.61
CA GLY A 77 17.89 -3.56 -12.83
C GLY A 77 18.51 -4.29 -11.65
N ILE A 78 19.00 -5.51 -11.86
CA ILE A 78 19.60 -6.33 -10.79
C ILE A 78 20.95 -5.80 -10.32
N SER A 79 21.73 -5.23 -11.22
CA SER A 79 23.09 -4.75 -10.94
C SER A 79 23.13 -3.40 -10.24
N GLY A 80 21.98 -2.75 -10.08
CA GLY A 80 21.84 -1.42 -9.54
C GLY A 80 20.44 -0.88 -9.84
N GLY A 81 19.89 -0.17 -8.86
CA GLY A 81 18.57 0.42 -8.95
C GLY A 81 18.43 1.57 -7.98
N HIS A 82 17.28 2.23 -8.09
CA HIS A 82 16.93 3.39 -7.28
C HIS A 82 15.56 3.15 -6.65
N TYR A 83 15.42 3.45 -5.37
CA TYR A 83 14.16 3.24 -4.66
C TYR A 83 13.47 4.59 -4.47
N ILE A 84 12.22 4.65 -4.89
CA ILE A 84 11.33 5.79 -4.63
C ILE A 84 10.07 5.27 -3.95
N SER A 85 9.38 6.11 -3.18
CA SER A 85 8.16 5.70 -2.49
C SER A 85 6.99 6.61 -2.83
N TYR A 86 5.83 6.02 -3.09
CA TYR A 86 4.56 6.73 -3.17
C TYR A 86 3.85 6.57 -1.84
N VAL A 87 3.31 7.66 -1.28
CA VAL A 87 2.60 7.65 0.00
C VAL A 87 1.27 8.35 -0.15
N ASN A 88 0.22 7.76 0.41
CA ASN A 88 -1.09 8.38 0.51
C ASN A 88 -1.13 9.28 1.75
N ILE A 89 -1.30 10.59 1.55
CA ILE A 89 -1.20 11.57 2.63
C ILE A 89 -2.49 11.72 3.46
N LYS A 90 -3.63 11.18 2.99
CA LYS A 90 -4.89 11.17 3.76
C LYS A 90 -4.77 10.35 5.05
N ASP A 91 -3.79 9.45 5.11
CA ASP A 91 -3.63 8.50 6.19
C ASP A 91 -2.73 8.97 7.34
N PHE A 92 -2.12 10.15 7.21
CA PHE A 92 -1.12 10.64 8.15
C PHE A 92 -1.69 11.38 9.36
N ASP A 93 -2.88 11.98 9.26
CA ASP A 93 -3.40 12.86 10.31
C ASP A 93 -4.67 12.37 11.02
N GLY A 94 -5.30 11.28 10.56
CA GLY A 94 -6.56 10.77 11.14
C GLY A 94 -7.67 11.82 11.26
N SER A 95 -7.52 12.98 10.62
CA SER A 95 -8.35 14.18 10.79
C SER A 95 -8.66 14.87 9.47
N GLY A 96 -8.11 14.39 8.35
CA GLY A 96 -8.39 14.84 6.98
C GLY A 96 -8.09 16.31 6.73
N LYS A 97 -7.43 17.01 7.65
CA LYS A 97 -7.27 18.46 7.65
C LYS A 97 -6.08 18.86 8.51
N LYS A 98 -4.84 18.74 7.98
CA LYS A 98 -3.71 19.70 8.23
C LYS A 98 -2.33 19.29 7.67
N ALA A 99 -2.17 18.20 6.93
CA ALA A 99 -0.84 17.85 6.40
C ALA A 99 -0.35 18.80 5.28
N LYS A 100 -1.26 19.28 4.42
CA LYS A 100 -0.91 20.05 3.21
C LYS A 100 -0.34 21.45 3.49
N GLU A 101 -0.85 22.16 4.50
CA GLU A 101 -0.41 23.53 4.82
C GLU A 101 0.99 23.62 5.46
N ASN A 102 1.45 22.54 6.09
CA ASN A 102 2.74 22.51 6.77
C ASN A 102 3.87 21.88 5.93
N TRP A 103 3.56 21.01 4.97
CA TRP A 103 4.57 20.34 4.15
C TRP A 103 4.99 21.16 2.92
N PHE A 104 4.03 21.83 2.28
CA PHE A 104 4.27 22.73 1.16
C PHE A 104 4.33 24.16 1.71
N GLY A 105 5.54 24.65 2.00
CA GLY A 105 5.75 25.97 2.60
C GLY A 105 4.89 27.07 1.95
N SER A 106 4.27 27.90 2.80
CA SER A 106 3.45 29.07 2.45
C SER A 106 3.93 29.76 1.16
N GLY A 107 3.19 29.53 0.07
CA GLY A 107 3.57 30.03 -1.24
C GLY A 107 2.49 29.89 -2.31
N GLY A 108 1.24 30.25 -2.00
CA GLY A 108 0.18 30.30 -3.02
C GLY A 108 -1.16 30.77 -2.46
N ASN A 109 -1.71 31.85 -3.01
CA ASN A 109 -2.87 32.58 -2.49
C ASN A 109 -4.22 31.95 -2.92
N LYS A 110 -5.04 31.59 -1.91
CA LYS A 110 -6.51 31.58 -1.77
C LYS A 110 -7.46 31.18 -2.93
N GLY A 111 -8.34 30.23 -2.58
CA GLY A 111 -9.69 30.14 -3.15
C GLY A 111 -10.45 28.86 -2.74
N ALA A 112 -10.66 28.60 -1.45
CA ALA A 112 -11.54 27.50 -1.01
C ALA A 112 -12.98 28.00 -0.87
N GLU A 113 -13.86 27.60 -1.78
CA GLU A 113 -15.30 27.56 -1.53
C GLU A 113 -15.62 26.24 -0.82
N GLU A 114 -16.17 26.32 0.40
CA GLU A 114 -16.76 25.18 1.09
C GLU A 114 -18.10 24.84 0.41
N LYS A 115 -18.23 23.61 -0.09
CA LYS A 115 -19.52 23.00 -0.41
C LYS A 115 -19.67 21.73 0.42
N ASP A 116 -20.69 21.73 1.27
CA ASP A 116 -21.16 20.53 1.94
C ASP A 116 -21.76 19.58 0.89
N VAL A 117 -21.13 18.41 0.71
CA VAL A 117 -21.65 17.34 -0.14
C VAL A 117 -21.82 16.10 0.72
N GLU A 118 -23.07 15.75 1.00
CA GLU A 118 -23.46 14.42 1.48
C GLU A 118 -23.29 13.43 0.31
N GLY A 119 -22.31 12.54 0.44
CA GLY A 119 -22.06 11.45 -0.52
C GLY A 119 -20.86 10.62 -0.08
N ASP A 120 -21.10 9.37 0.31
CA ASP A 120 -20.09 8.38 0.73
C ASP A 120 -19.33 7.79 -0.48
N GLU A 121 -18.94 8.64 -1.43
CA GLU A 121 -18.04 8.29 -2.53
C GLU A 121 -16.63 8.63 -2.07
N MET A 122 -15.88 7.60 -1.66
CA MET A 122 -14.50 7.74 -1.20
C MET A 122 -13.63 8.25 -2.35
N GLU A 123 -13.37 9.55 -2.40
CA GLU A 123 -12.40 10.15 -3.31
C GLU A 123 -11.05 9.45 -3.11
N ASP A 124 -10.63 8.64 -4.09
CA ASP A 124 -9.32 8.67 -4.72
C ASP A 124 -8.23 9.42 -3.90
N GLY A 125 -7.28 8.67 -3.34
CA GLY A 125 -6.26 9.18 -2.40
C GLY A 125 -5.43 10.33 -2.96
N GLU A 126 -4.89 11.18 -2.07
CA GLU A 126 -3.87 12.17 -2.46
C GLU A 126 -2.50 11.50 -2.35
N TRP A 127 -1.79 11.35 -3.46
CA TRP A 127 -0.51 10.64 -3.51
C TRP A 127 0.65 11.57 -3.74
N VAL A 128 1.74 11.31 -3.02
CA VAL A 128 3.00 12.02 -3.17
C VAL A 128 4.09 10.99 -3.44
N GLU A 129 4.86 11.21 -4.51
CA GLU A 129 6.13 10.54 -4.76
C GLU A 129 7.23 11.18 -3.91
N PHE A 130 8.05 10.34 -3.29
CA PHE A 130 9.26 10.72 -2.58
C PHE A 130 10.45 10.04 -3.26
N ASP A 131 11.37 10.87 -3.75
CA ASP A 131 12.62 10.50 -4.38
C ASP A 131 13.77 11.18 -3.61
N ASP A 132 14.34 10.47 -2.64
CA ASP A 132 15.32 10.97 -1.68
C ASP A 132 14.84 12.27 -0.99
N GLU A 133 15.42 13.41 -1.36
CA GLU A 133 15.09 14.74 -0.80
C GLU A 133 13.96 15.44 -1.57
N ARG A 134 13.51 14.88 -2.70
CA ARG A 134 12.49 15.45 -3.57
C ARG A 134 11.14 14.82 -3.30
N PHE A 135 10.10 15.61 -3.45
CA PHE A 135 8.74 15.12 -3.40
C PHE A 135 7.86 15.83 -4.43
N GLU A 136 6.90 15.12 -5.00
CA GLU A 136 5.98 15.63 -6.01
C GLU A 136 4.61 14.97 -5.86
N GLU A 137 3.53 15.72 -6.05
CA GLU A 137 2.18 15.16 -6.09
C GLU A 137 2.03 14.32 -7.37
N ILE A 138 1.47 13.11 -7.24
CA ILE A 138 1.23 12.22 -8.38
C ILE A 138 -0.25 11.86 -8.49
N PRO A 139 -0.77 11.67 -9.72
CA PRO A 139 -2.15 11.29 -9.92
C PRO A 139 -2.36 9.78 -9.62
N ASN A 140 -3.57 9.38 -9.21
CA ASN A 140 -3.89 8.01 -8.80
C ASN A 140 -3.54 6.95 -9.85
N GLU A 141 -3.68 7.29 -11.13
CA GLU A 141 -3.41 6.40 -12.26
C GLU A 141 -1.93 6.03 -12.36
N SER A 142 -1.04 6.84 -11.78
CA SER A 142 0.40 6.61 -11.78
C SER A 142 0.86 5.72 -10.62
N VAL A 143 0.02 5.55 -9.59
CA VAL A 143 0.35 4.73 -8.43
C VAL A 143 0.59 3.28 -8.87
N VAL A 144 -0.35 2.71 -9.65
CA VAL A 144 -0.25 1.33 -10.14
C VAL A 144 0.70 1.23 -11.33
N ASN A 145 1.93 0.79 -11.08
CA ASN A 145 2.98 0.72 -12.09
C ASN A 145 3.81 -0.58 -12.01
N ALA A 146 4.66 -0.81 -13.03
CA ALA A 146 5.46 -2.03 -13.15
C ALA A 146 6.67 -2.11 -12.19
N ASN A 147 7.06 -0.99 -11.57
CA ASN A 147 8.19 -0.90 -10.64
C ASN A 147 7.80 -1.13 -9.19
N ALA A 148 6.50 -1.17 -8.86
CA ALA A 148 6.00 -1.43 -7.52
C ALA A 148 6.62 -2.71 -6.93
N TYR A 149 7.31 -2.61 -5.80
CA TYR A 149 8.11 -3.68 -5.22
C TYR A 149 7.59 -4.13 -3.86
N VAL A 150 7.25 -3.16 -2.99
CA VAL A 150 6.60 -3.43 -1.69
C VAL A 150 5.35 -2.58 -1.61
N LEU A 151 4.23 -3.20 -1.25
CA LEU A 151 2.95 -2.52 -1.04
C LEU A 151 2.65 -2.50 0.46
N PHE A 152 2.21 -1.35 0.95
CA PHE A 152 1.78 -1.15 2.32
C PHE A 152 0.27 -0.93 2.32
N TYR A 153 -0.43 -1.82 3.02
CA TYR A 153 -1.87 -1.79 3.17
C TYR A 153 -2.23 -1.58 4.63
N ARG A 154 -3.17 -0.68 4.88
CA ARG A 154 -3.73 -0.44 6.21
C ARG A 154 -5.15 -0.98 6.26
N ARG A 155 -5.46 -1.72 7.31
CA ARG A 155 -6.81 -2.23 7.56
C ARG A 155 -7.76 -1.06 7.83
N ARG A 156 -8.97 -1.10 7.27
CA ARG A 156 -10.00 -0.07 7.52
C ARG A 156 -10.48 -0.04 8.96
N VAL A 157 -10.71 -1.22 9.55
CA VAL A 157 -11.16 -1.39 10.93
C VAL A 157 -10.02 -1.96 11.75
N MET A 158 -9.38 -1.15 12.58
CA MET A 158 -8.26 -1.59 13.41
C MET A 158 -8.68 -2.61 14.46
N SER A 159 -7.78 -3.54 14.78
CA SER A 159 -8.01 -4.45 15.89
C SER A 159 -8.04 -3.68 17.22
N LYS A 160 -8.98 -4.03 18.11
CA LYS A 160 -9.10 -3.43 19.46
C LYS A 160 -7.83 -3.55 20.32
N VAL A 161 -6.93 -4.46 19.96
CA VAL A 161 -5.63 -4.65 20.63
C VAL A 161 -4.66 -3.50 20.32
N ASN A 162 -4.83 -2.81 19.19
CA ASN A 162 -3.94 -1.74 18.72
C ASN A 162 -4.51 -0.32 18.87
N GLU A 163 -5.77 -0.16 19.29
CA GLU A 163 -6.41 1.16 19.53
C GLU A 163 -5.69 2.00 20.61
N ALA A 164 -4.93 1.36 21.51
CA ALA A 164 -4.32 2.04 22.66
C ALA A 164 -2.88 2.57 22.46
N LYS A 165 -2.30 2.56 21.25
CA LYS A 165 -0.86 2.89 21.07
C LYS A 165 -0.51 3.98 20.05
N TYR A 166 -1.48 4.51 19.29
CA TYR A 166 -1.18 5.48 18.23
C TYR A 166 -1.88 6.85 18.37
N CYS A 167 -2.57 7.11 19.49
CA CYS A 167 -2.97 8.47 19.87
C CYS A 167 -2.10 8.95 21.04
N SER A 168 -1.11 9.79 20.75
CA SER A 168 -0.42 10.66 21.71
C SER A 168 -0.04 11.96 21.04
#